data_AF-A0A7S2W359-F1
#
_entry.id   AF-A0A7S2W359-F1
#
_cell.length_a   1.000
_cell.length_b   1.000
_cell.length_c   1.000
_cell.angle_alpha   90.00
_cell.angle_beta   90.00
_cell.angle_gamma   90.00
#
_symmetry.space_group_name_H-M   'P 1'
#
loop_
_entity.id
_entity.type
_entity.pdbx_description
1 polymer ?
#
loop_
_entity_poly.entity_id
_entity_poly.type
_entity_poly.pdbx_seq_one_letter_code
_entity_poly.pdbx_strand_id
1 'polypeptide(L)'
;LDYDKLVVAVGATSNTFNTPGVKEYALFLKELQDASLVRDRMLDAFETAALQDDPAEKTKLCTFVVVGAGPTGVEFAAELDDHIREDLARLYPAEAKAAKVVLISSTDDLLSSYDKKISDFTKLVLEQSRVEVRSGVRVIEVRKDAVVCLNKKTKEEYIEPSSLTLWSTGVKPGKLVEDLLATIPEQTKRAGMLVDTSLLAYGTDNIYAAGDCAALYTGNAMIDDLGGLFQVADEDGNGTLDKNELLNLFTKEPILSEYPQAAVFASKVDEDFDEIDVDKSGAVDLNEFKKLLSDLDSTLRSLPPTAQVAGQQGSFLASRWNGETKK
;
A
#
# COMPACT_ATOMS: atom_id res chain seq x y z
N LEU A 1 -11.38 20.97 -21.56
CA LEU A 1 -10.69 21.95 -20.71
C LEU A 1 -9.25 21.88 -21.13
N ASP A 2 -8.71 22.97 -21.64
CA ASP A 2 -7.31 23.03 -22.05
C ASP A 2 -6.45 23.36 -20.81
N TYR A 3 -5.19 22.91 -20.81
CA TYR A 3 -4.27 23.11 -19.68
C TYR A 3 -2.83 23.30 -20.17
N ASP A 4 -2.07 24.10 -19.42
CA ASP A 4 -0.62 24.26 -19.62
C ASP A 4 0.17 23.22 -18.82
N LYS A 5 -0.27 22.94 -17.58
CA LYS A 5 0.24 21.89 -16.70
C LYS A 5 -0.92 21.15 -16.05
N LEU A 6 -0.79 19.83 -15.90
CA LEU A 6 -1.80 18.98 -15.29
C LEU A 6 -1.22 18.28 -14.05
N VAL A 7 -1.92 18.32 -12.92
CA VAL A 7 -1.61 17.50 -11.74
C VAL A 7 -2.69 16.44 -11.56
N VAL A 8 -2.29 15.18 -11.67
CA VAL A 8 -3.15 14.02 -11.43
C VAL A 8 -2.97 13.59 -9.98
N ALA A 9 -3.94 13.92 -9.12
CA ALA A 9 -3.95 13.58 -7.71
C ALA A 9 -5.30 12.93 -7.31
N VAL A 10 -5.79 12.03 -8.16
CA VAL A 10 -7.13 11.41 -8.01
C VAL A 10 -7.14 10.21 -7.06
N GLY A 11 -6.00 9.87 -6.48
CA GLY A 11 -5.86 8.77 -5.52
C GLY A 11 -6.11 7.39 -6.14
N ALA A 12 -6.55 6.44 -5.31
CA ALA A 12 -6.80 5.06 -5.69
C ALA A 12 -8.21 4.61 -5.28
N THR A 13 -8.71 3.56 -5.93
CA THR A 13 -10.00 2.93 -5.62
C THR A 13 -9.80 1.57 -4.94
N SER A 14 -10.85 1.06 -4.29
CA SER A 14 -10.85 -0.25 -3.65
C SER A 14 -10.60 -1.37 -4.66
N ASN A 15 -9.72 -2.31 -4.32
CA ASN A 15 -9.44 -3.47 -5.15
C ASN A 15 -10.21 -4.69 -4.63
N THR A 16 -11.12 -5.21 -5.45
CA THR A 16 -11.88 -6.43 -5.12
C THR A 16 -11.14 -7.71 -5.45
N PHE A 17 -9.97 -7.62 -6.11
CA PHE A 17 -9.20 -8.76 -6.63
C PHE A 17 -10.00 -9.71 -7.54
N ASN A 18 -11.11 -9.21 -8.11
CA ASN A 18 -12.11 -9.99 -8.84
C ASN A 18 -12.74 -11.12 -8.01
N THR A 19 -12.71 -11.03 -6.67
CA THR A 19 -13.44 -11.93 -5.78
C THR A 19 -14.94 -11.79 -6.04
N PRO A 20 -15.65 -12.87 -6.42
CA PRO A 20 -17.08 -12.83 -6.72
C PRO A 20 -17.90 -12.29 -5.55
N GLY A 21 -18.89 -11.45 -5.86
CA GLY A 21 -19.86 -10.92 -4.90
C GLY A 21 -19.38 -9.75 -4.05
N VAL A 22 -18.10 -9.37 -4.10
CA VAL A 22 -17.58 -8.23 -3.34
C VAL A 22 -18.25 -6.93 -3.76
N LYS A 23 -18.42 -6.68 -5.07
CA LYS A 23 -19.03 -5.44 -5.56
C LYS A 23 -20.53 -5.39 -5.26
N GLU A 24 -21.17 -6.54 -5.15
CA GLU A 24 -22.61 -6.69 -5.01
C GLU A 24 -23.06 -6.65 -3.54
N TYR A 25 -22.26 -7.23 -2.63
CA TYR A 25 -22.69 -7.51 -1.26
C TYR A 25 -21.78 -6.94 -0.18
N ALA A 26 -20.53 -6.57 -0.49
CA ALA A 26 -19.65 -5.95 0.50
C ALA A 26 -19.83 -4.42 0.52
N LEU A 27 -19.56 -3.83 1.68
CA LEU A 27 -19.41 -2.39 1.85
C LEU A 27 -17.93 -2.02 1.83
N PHE A 28 -17.61 -0.81 1.37
CA PHE A 28 -16.26 -0.26 1.46
C PHE A 28 -16.18 0.76 2.60
N LEU A 29 -14.98 1.30 2.84
CA LEU A 29 -14.76 2.41 3.77
C LEU A 29 -13.70 3.34 3.19
N LYS A 30 -14.05 4.03 2.09
CA LYS A 30 -13.15 4.94 1.38
C LYS A 30 -13.62 6.38 1.45
N GLU A 31 -14.93 6.61 1.33
CA GLU A 31 -15.56 7.92 1.32
C GLU A 31 -16.53 8.11 2.49
N LEU A 32 -16.90 9.36 2.79
CA LEU A 32 -17.86 9.67 3.88
C LEU A 32 -19.21 8.97 3.70
N GLN A 33 -19.64 8.79 2.45
CA GLN A 33 -20.90 8.12 2.10
C GLN A 33 -20.86 6.64 2.49
N ASP A 34 -19.70 6.00 2.36
CA ASP A 34 -19.52 4.60 2.75
C ASP A 34 -19.77 4.40 4.24
N ALA A 35 -19.27 5.31 5.09
CA ALA A 35 -19.48 5.25 6.53
C ALA A 35 -20.97 5.33 6.92
N SER A 36 -21.77 6.11 6.16
CA SER A 36 -23.22 6.17 6.38
C SER A 36 -23.90 4.85 6.02
N LEU A 37 -23.53 4.24 4.88
CA LEU A 37 -24.07 2.94 4.46
C LEU A 37 -23.74 1.81 5.45
N VAL A 38 -22.52 1.84 6.01
CA VAL A 38 -22.09 0.89 7.04
C VAL A 38 -22.96 1.03 8.30
N ARG A 39 -23.15 2.27 8.79
CA ARG A 39 -24.00 2.54 9.95
C ARG A 39 -25.44 2.08 9.71
N ASP A 40 -26.01 2.42 8.56
CA ASP A 40 -27.39 2.07 8.25
C ASP A 40 -27.57 0.54 8.15
N ARG A 41 -26.64 -0.18 7.50
CA ARG A 41 -26.68 -1.66 7.42
C ARG A 41 -26.55 -2.31 8.80
N MET A 42 -25.73 -1.75 9.67
CA MET A 42 -25.55 -2.24 11.03
C MET A 42 -26.85 -2.07 11.84
N LEU A 43 -27.48 -0.89 11.79
CA LEU A 43 -28.75 -0.64 12.48
C LEU A 43 -29.86 -1.56 11.96
N ASP A 44 -29.99 -1.70 10.63
CA ASP A 44 -30.94 -2.61 10.01
C ASP A 44 -30.77 -4.06 10.50
N ALA A 45 -29.53 -4.52 10.66
CA ALA A 45 -29.23 -5.86 11.15
C ALA A 45 -29.68 -6.05 12.61
N PHE A 46 -29.44 -5.08 13.48
CA PHE A 46 -29.87 -5.11 14.88
C PHE A 46 -31.40 -5.02 15.01
N GLU A 47 -32.04 -4.14 14.26
CA GLU A 47 -33.50 -4.01 14.23
C GLU A 47 -34.16 -5.30 13.73
N THR A 48 -33.62 -5.91 12.69
CA THR A 48 -34.11 -7.19 12.16
C THR A 48 -33.91 -8.32 13.16
N ALA A 49 -32.77 -8.37 13.85
CA ALA A 49 -32.47 -9.36 14.89
C ALA A 49 -33.39 -9.24 16.10
N ALA A 50 -33.78 -8.00 16.48
CA ALA A 50 -34.71 -7.76 17.58
C ALA A 50 -36.11 -8.33 17.33
N LEU A 51 -36.49 -8.54 16.07
CA LEU A 51 -37.76 -9.17 15.67
C LEU A 51 -37.70 -10.71 15.63
N GLN A 52 -36.51 -11.30 15.79
CA GLN A 52 -36.37 -12.76 15.80
C GLN A 52 -36.50 -13.30 17.22
N ASP A 53 -37.10 -14.49 17.37
CA ASP A 53 -37.13 -15.21 18.65
C ASP A 53 -35.98 -16.22 18.77
N ASP A 54 -35.51 -16.78 17.64
CA ASP A 54 -34.45 -17.79 17.60
C ASP A 54 -33.06 -17.18 17.90
N PRO A 55 -32.38 -17.60 18.98
CA PRO A 55 -31.03 -17.14 19.28
C PRO A 55 -30.00 -17.40 18.17
N ALA A 56 -30.17 -18.47 17.39
CA ALA A 56 -29.27 -18.78 16.28
C ALA A 56 -29.38 -17.74 15.15
N GLU A 57 -30.62 -17.39 14.78
CA GLU A 57 -30.87 -16.33 13.79
C GLU A 57 -30.42 -14.96 14.29
N LYS A 58 -30.59 -14.64 15.58
CA LYS A 58 -30.04 -13.39 16.15
C LYS A 58 -28.52 -13.31 16.00
N THR A 59 -27.83 -14.40 16.34
CA THR A 59 -26.36 -14.47 16.24
C THR A 59 -25.93 -14.32 14.78
N LYS A 60 -26.61 -15.00 13.85
CA LYS A 60 -26.37 -14.88 12.41
C LYS A 60 -26.52 -13.43 11.96
N LEU A 61 -27.63 -12.79 12.33
CA LEU A 61 -27.94 -11.42 11.94
C LEU A 61 -27.00 -10.40 12.57
N CYS A 62 -26.48 -10.67 13.77
CA CYS A 62 -25.53 -9.80 14.46
C CYS A 62 -24.06 -10.22 14.26
N THR A 63 -23.75 -11.01 13.23
CA THR A 63 -22.36 -11.31 12.85
C THR A 63 -21.91 -10.35 11.75
N PHE A 64 -20.79 -9.67 11.99
CA PHE A 64 -20.20 -8.68 11.10
C PHE A 64 -18.78 -9.11 10.72
N VAL A 65 -18.50 -9.15 9.42
CA VAL A 65 -17.21 -9.60 8.89
C VAL A 65 -16.43 -8.43 8.34
N VAL A 66 -15.20 -8.24 8.81
CA VAL A 66 -14.26 -7.24 8.31
C VAL A 66 -13.13 -7.96 7.57
N VAL A 67 -12.96 -7.65 6.28
CA VAL A 67 -11.98 -8.29 5.41
C VAL A 67 -10.78 -7.38 5.21
N GLY A 68 -9.64 -7.77 5.79
CA GLY A 68 -8.36 -7.09 5.68
C GLY A 68 -7.86 -6.52 6.99
N ALA A 69 -6.85 -7.15 7.59
CA ALA A 69 -6.24 -6.69 8.85
C ALA A 69 -5.10 -5.68 8.67
N GLY A 70 -5.26 -4.74 7.73
CA GLY A 70 -4.47 -3.50 7.73
C GLY A 70 -5.00 -2.51 8.78
N PRO A 71 -4.39 -1.31 8.89
CA PRO A 71 -4.81 -0.29 9.86
C PRO A 71 -6.32 -0.03 9.84
N THR A 72 -6.89 0.23 8.66
CA THR A 72 -8.32 0.51 8.48
C THR A 72 -9.23 -0.60 9.01
N GLY A 73 -8.92 -1.87 8.70
CA GLY A 73 -9.79 -2.97 9.13
C GLY A 73 -9.65 -3.31 10.61
N VAL A 74 -8.44 -3.15 11.17
CA VAL A 74 -8.20 -3.31 12.61
C VAL A 74 -8.92 -2.23 13.41
N GLU A 75 -8.74 -0.96 13.04
CA GLU A 75 -9.40 0.17 13.69
C GLU A 75 -10.93 0.04 13.59
N PHE A 76 -11.45 -0.25 12.39
CA PHE A 76 -12.88 -0.42 12.22
C PHE A 76 -13.44 -1.59 13.04
N ALA A 77 -12.75 -2.73 13.10
CA ALA A 77 -13.22 -3.87 13.89
C ALA A 77 -13.27 -3.56 15.40
N ALA A 78 -12.28 -2.80 15.90
CA ALA A 78 -12.25 -2.35 17.29
C ALA A 78 -13.37 -1.34 17.58
N GLU A 79 -13.51 -0.29 16.75
CA GLU A 79 -14.57 0.71 16.89
C GLU A 79 -15.98 0.12 16.78
N LEU A 80 -16.13 -0.90 15.92
CA LEU A 80 -17.40 -1.63 15.80
C LEU A 80 -17.73 -2.38 17.09
N ASP A 81 -16.77 -3.07 17.71
CA ASP A 81 -16.99 -3.72 19.01
C ASP A 81 -17.33 -2.70 20.10
N ASP A 82 -16.59 -1.59 20.17
CA ASP A 82 -16.84 -0.52 21.12
C ASP A 82 -18.25 0.06 20.97
N HIS A 83 -18.66 0.39 19.74
CA HIS A 83 -19.99 0.90 19.44
C HIS A 83 -21.11 -0.10 19.81
N ILE A 84 -20.89 -1.40 19.55
CA ILE A 84 -21.83 -2.45 19.95
C ILE A 84 -21.96 -2.52 21.48
N ARG A 85 -20.84 -2.48 22.20
CA ARG A 85 -20.82 -2.63 23.66
C ARG A 85 -21.36 -1.42 24.41
N GLU A 86 -21.12 -0.22 23.90
CA GLU A 86 -21.37 1.02 24.63
C GLU A 86 -22.70 1.69 24.25
N ASP A 87 -23.02 1.71 22.96
CA ASP A 87 -24.19 2.40 22.45
C ASP A 87 -25.31 1.43 22.13
N LEU A 88 -25.07 0.44 21.26
CA LEU A 88 -26.13 -0.49 20.86
C LEU A 88 -26.59 -1.38 22.00
N ALA A 89 -25.73 -1.72 22.96
CA ALA A 89 -26.14 -2.46 24.14
C ALA A 89 -27.19 -1.71 24.99
N ARG A 90 -27.30 -0.38 24.88
CA ARG A 90 -28.35 0.40 25.56
C ARG A 90 -29.70 0.29 24.87
N LEU A 91 -29.71 0.11 23.56
CA LEU A 91 -30.92 0.05 22.73
C LEU A 91 -31.38 -1.40 22.49
N TYR A 92 -30.44 -2.31 22.22
CA TYR A 92 -30.64 -3.70 21.84
C TYR A 92 -29.76 -4.64 22.69
N PRO A 93 -30.03 -4.76 24.01
CA PRO A 93 -29.12 -5.44 24.95
C PRO A 93 -28.97 -6.95 24.68
N ALA A 94 -30.00 -7.61 24.15
CA ALA A 94 -29.96 -9.05 23.86
C ALA A 94 -29.15 -9.33 22.58
N GLU A 95 -29.39 -8.53 21.54
CA GLU A 95 -28.73 -8.60 20.24
C GLU A 95 -27.26 -8.22 20.38
N ALA A 96 -26.95 -7.16 21.12
CA ALA A 96 -25.58 -6.74 21.41
C ALA A 96 -24.80 -7.81 22.19
N LYS A 97 -25.47 -8.66 22.99
CA LYS A 97 -24.83 -9.83 23.63
C LYS A 97 -24.55 -10.97 22.67
N ALA A 98 -25.38 -11.15 21.64
CA ALA A 98 -25.22 -12.16 20.60
C ALA A 98 -24.29 -11.70 19.46
N ALA A 99 -24.01 -10.40 19.38
CA ALA A 99 -23.22 -9.80 18.32
C ALA A 99 -21.77 -10.27 18.33
N LYS A 100 -21.22 -10.41 17.11
CA LYS A 100 -19.90 -10.95 16.85
C LYS A 100 -19.23 -10.15 15.75
N VAL A 101 -17.97 -9.78 15.96
CA VAL A 101 -17.13 -9.17 14.93
C VAL A 101 -16.05 -10.17 14.52
N VAL A 102 -15.91 -10.42 13.22
CA VAL A 102 -14.90 -11.34 12.68
C VAL A 102 -13.94 -10.57 11.79
N LEU A 103 -12.68 -10.49 12.18
CA LEU A 103 -11.62 -9.86 11.38
C LEU A 103 -10.85 -10.92 10.61
N ILE A 104 -10.98 -10.92 9.29
CA ILE A 104 -10.32 -11.89 8.39
C ILE A 104 -9.05 -11.29 7.80
N SER A 105 -7.93 -12.01 7.96
CA SER A 105 -6.66 -11.66 7.34
C SER A 105 -6.10 -12.80 6.51
N SER A 106 -5.67 -12.48 5.29
CA SER A 106 -5.01 -13.46 4.40
C SER A 106 -3.55 -13.73 4.75
N THR A 107 -2.96 -12.90 5.61
CA THR A 107 -1.62 -13.06 6.20
C THR A 107 -1.73 -13.66 7.60
N ASP A 108 -0.62 -14.21 8.11
CA ASP A 108 -0.58 -14.72 9.48
C ASP A 108 -0.60 -13.58 10.51
N ASP A 109 0.10 -12.48 10.21
CA ASP A 109 0.18 -11.29 11.06
C ASP A 109 -0.90 -10.26 10.72
N LEU A 110 -1.31 -9.50 11.74
CA LEU A 110 -2.11 -8.28 11.59
C LEU A 110 -1.15 -7.10 11.41
N LEU A 111 -1.61 -6.00 10.82
CA LEU A 111 -0.80 -4.78 10.67
C LEU A 111 0.61 -5.10 10.11
N SER A 112 0.69 -5.90 9.04
CA SER A 112 1.95 -6.47 8.55
C SER A 112 3.01 -5.44 8.10
N SER A 113 2.63 -4.16 7.99
CA SER A 113 3.55 -3.04 7.77
C SER A 113 4.22 -2.50 9.04
N TYR A 114 3.81 -2.98 10.22
CA TYR A 114 4.32 -2.57 11.52
C TYR A 114 5.24 -3.65 12.12
N ASP A 115 5.99 -3.26 13.14
CA ASP A 115 6.84 -4.19 13.89
C ASP A 115 6.02 -5.34 14.50
N LYS A 116 6.63 -6.53 14.52
CA LYS A 116 6.01 -7.75 15.04
C LYS A 116 5.43 -7.61 16.45
N LYS A 117 6.10 -6.82 17.30
CA LYS A 117 5.63 -6.52 18.67
C LYS A 117 4.28 -5.79 18.68
N ILE A 118 4.06 -4.87 17.74
CA ILE A 118 2.80 -4.15 17.60
C ILE A 118 1.73 -5.11 17.09
N SER A 119 2.03 -5.88 16.04
CA SER A 119 1.10 -6.92 15.53
C SER A 119 0.63 -7.87 16.63
N ASP A 120 1.57 -8.39 17.44
CA ASP A 120 1.27 -9.34 18.51
C ASP A 120 0.45 -8.71 19.63
N PHE A 121 0.78 -7.46 20.01
CA PHE A 121 0.02 -6.71 20.99
C PHE A 121 -1.41 -6.43 20.49
N THR A 122 -1.58 -5.96 19.25
CA THR A 122 -2.89 -5.73 18.64
C THR A 122 -3.73 -7.00 18.63
N LYS A 123 -3.14 -8.13 18.25
CA LYS A 123 -3.84 -9.41 18.25
C LYS A 123 -4.32 -9.78 19.66
N LEU A 124 -3.47 -9.63 20.68
CA LEU A 124 -3.83 -9.89 22.07
C LEU A 124 -4.99 -9.00 22.54
N VAL A 125 -4.97 -7.70 22.20
CA VAL A 125 -6.03 -6.75 22.57
C VAL A 125 -7.36 -7.13 21.89
N LEU A 126 -7.34 -7.45 20.59
CA LEU A 126 -8.54 -7.88 19.87
C LEU A 126 -9.09 -9.21 20.41
N GLU A 127 -8.24 -10.17 20.76
CA GLU A 127 -8.66 -11.45 21.35
C GLU A 127 -9.26 -11.30 22.77
N GLN A 128 -8.94 -10.21 23.48
CA GLN A 128 -9.58 -9.86 24.76
C GLN A 128 -10.93 -9.14 24.56
N SER A 129 -11.20 -8.64 23.36
CA SER A 129 -12.48 -8.07 22.95
C SER A 129 -13.40 -9.16 22.33
N ARG A 130 -14.51 -8.78 21.71
CA ARG A 130 -15.38 -9.74 20.97
C ARG A 130 -14.99 -9.90 19.50
N VAL A 131 -13.83 -9.38 19.12
CA VAL A 131 -13.30 -9.48 17.77
C VAL A 131 -12.58 -10.81 17.60
N GLU A 132 -13.18 -11.72 16.85
CA GLU A 132 -12.53 -12.97 16.45
C GLU A 132 -11.60 -12.74 15.26
N VAL A 133 -10.30 -12.93 15.50
CA VAL A 133 -9.28 -12.79 14.47
C VAL A 133 -9.07 -14.11 13.73
N ARG A 134 -9.24 -14.10 12.40
CA ARG A 134 -9.03 -15.24 11.50
C ARG A 134 -7.85 -14.96 10.56
N SER A 135 -6.63 -15.20 11.07
CA SER A 135 -5.38 -15.08 10.30
C SER A 135 -5.15 -16.26 9.36
N GLY A 136 -4.41 -16.02 8.27
CA GLY A 136 -4.12 -17.03 7.26
C GLY A 136 -5.34 -17.51 6.47
N VAL A 137 -6.43 -16.73 6.47
CA VAL A 137 -7.70 -17.04 5.82
C VAL A 137 -7.94 -16.07 4.68
N ARG A 138 -8.26 -16.60 3.50
CA ARG A 138 -8.59 -15.81 2.31
C ARG A 138 -10.09 -15.87 2.04
N VAL A 139 -10.71 -14.71 1.83
CA VAL A 139 -12.08 -14.65 1.30
C VAL A 139 -12.05 -14.95 -0.20
N ILE A 140 -12.87 -15.91 -0.63
CA ILE A 140 -12.94 -16.38 -2.02
C ILE A 140 -14.28 -16.05 -2.71
N GLU A 141 -15.33 -15.76 -1.94
CA GLU A 141 -16.63 -15.31 -2.42
C GLU A 141 -17.35 -14.54 -1.31
N VAL A 142 -18.07 -13.48 -1.65
CA VAL A 142 -19.00 -12.78 -0.74
C VAL A 142 -20.42 -13.04 -1.21
N ARG A 143 -21.31 -13.41 -0.29
CA ARG A 143 -22.75 -13.61 -0.54
C ARG A 143 -23.54 -12.55 0.22
N LYS A 144 -24.85 -12.52 -0.01
CA LYS A 144 -25.76 -11.57 0.65
C LYS A 144 -25.72 -11.66 2.18
N ASP A 145 -25.65 -12.87 2.73
CA ASP A 145 -25.76 -13.17 4.16
C ASP A 145 -24.58 -13.99 4.71
N ALA A 146 -23.48 -14.09 3.95
CA ALA A 146 -22.33 -14.92 4.28
C ALA A 146 -21.06 -14.56 3.50
N VAL A 147 -19.92 -15.04 3.99
CA VAL A 147 -18.61 -14.94 3.36
C VAL A 147 -18.00 -16.34 3.24
N VAL A 148 -17.56 -16.71 2.04
CA VAL A 148 -16.87 -17.99 1.81
C VAL A 148 -15.37 -17.79 2.00
N CYS A 149 -14.80 -18.59 2.88
CA CYS A 149 -13.44 -18.46 3.38
C CYS A 149 -12.63 -19.72 3.06
N LEU A 150 -11.38 -19.53 2.66
CA LEU A 150 -10.40 -20.59 2.44
C LEU A 150 -9.27 -20.46 3.47
N ASN A 151 -9.09 -21.47 4.31
CA ASN A 151 -7.92 -21.55 5.18
C ASN A 151 -6.68 -21.91 4.35
N LYS A 152 -5.68 -21.03 4.30
CA LYS A 152 -4.51 -21.22 3.44
C LYS A 152 -3.63 -22.39 3.87
N LYS A 153 -3.66 -22.78 5.16
CA LYS A 153 -2.87 -23.87 5.74
C LYS A 153 -3.54 -25.22 5.54
N THR A 154 -4.81 -25.35 5.92
CA THR A 154 -5.55 -26.63 5.80
C THR A 154 -6.11 -26.87 4.41
N LYS A 155 -6.24 -25.82 3.58
CA LYS A 155 -6.94 -25.83 2.28
C LYS A 155 -8.43 -26.11 2.37
N GLU A 156 -9.01 -26.00 3.57
CA GLU A 156 -10.44 -26.20 3.79
C GLU A 156 -11.21 -24.92 3.53
N GLU A 157 -12.37 -25.08 2.88
CA GLU A 157 -13.35 -24.03 2.68
C GLU A 157 -14.44 -24.10 3.74
N TYR A 158 -14.86 -22.94 4.23
CA TYR A 158 -15.97 -22.81 5.17
C TYR A 158 -16.75 -21.53 4.92
N ILE A 159 -17.95 -21.46 5.49
CA ILE A 159 -18.86 -20.33 5.35
C ILE A 159 -18.97 -19.64 6.71
N GLU A 160 -18.66 -18.34 6.73
CA GLU A 160 -18.90 -17.47 7.89
C GLU A 160 -20.18 -16.65 7.62
N PRO A 161 -21.22 -16.70 8.47
CA PRO A 161 -22.38 -15.84 8.30
C PRO A 161 -22.01 -14.36 8.46
N SER A 162 -22.70 -13.49 7.72
CA SER A 162 -22.41 -12.05 7.76
C SER A 162 -23.60 -11.23 7.29
N SER A 163 -24.09 -10.32 8.14
CA SER A 163 -25.10 -9.32 7.73
C SER A 163 -24.45 -8.05 7.16
N LEU A 164 -23.21 -7.80 7.55
CA LEU A 164 -22.38 -6.71 7.07
C LEU A 164 -20.99 -7.25 6.81
N THR A 165 -20.59 -7.26 5.53
CA THR A 165 -19.23 -7.56 5.12
C THR A 165 -18.54 -6.27 4.73
N LEU A 166 -17.55 -5.82 5.52
CA LEU A 166 -16.70 -4.68 5.17
C LEU A 166 -15.47 -5.17 4.42
N TRP A 167 -15.21 -4.59 3.25
CA TRP A 167 -14.02 -4.84 2.44
C TRP A 167 -13.02 -3.69 2.58
N SER A 168 -12.01 -3.87 3.43
CA SER A 168 -10.99 -2.87 3.74
C SER A 168 -9.60 -3.27 3.26
N THR A 169 -9.52 -4.11 2.22
CA THR A 169 -8.25 -4.62 1.69
C THR A 169 -8.06 -4.29 0.21
N GLY A 170 -6.83 -3.92 -0.13
CA GLY A 170 -6.39 -3.68 -1.49
C GLY A 170 -6.86 -2.35 -2.06
N VAL A 171 -5.92 -1.66 -2.70
CA VAL A 171 -6.19 -0.49 -3.53
C VAL A 171 -5.66 -0.75 -4.94
N LYS A 172 -6.22 -0.05 -5.91
CA LYS A 172 -5.76 -0.07 -7.30
C LYS A 172 -5.98 1.29 -7.96
N PRO A 173 -5.31 1.58 -9.08
CA PRO A 173 -5.60 2.78 -9.86
C PRO A 173 -7.07 2.88 -10.25
N GLY A 174 -7.60 4.11 -10.25
CA GLY A 174 -8.93 4.40 -10.77
C GLY A 174 -8.96 4.40 -12.31
N LYS A 175 -10.17 4.40 -12.89
CA LYS A 175 -10.37 4.33 -14.34
C LYS A 175 -9.63 5.42 -15.12
N LEU A 176 -9.62 6.65 -14.61
CA LEU A 176 -8.89 7.76 -15.24
C LEU A 176 -7.40 7.46 -15.37
N VAL A 177 -6.79 6.93 -14.31
CA VAL A 177 -5.38 6.56 -14.32
C VAL A 177 -5.15 5.38 -15.25
N GLU A 178 -6.00 4.34 -15.19
CA GLU A 178 -5.94 3.20 -16.13
C GLU A 178 -5.97 3.67 -17.61
N ASP A 179 -6.78 4.68 -17.93
CA ASP A 179 -6.87 5.25 -19.29
C ASP A 179 -5.63 6.07 -19.68
N LEU A 180 -5.09 6.85 -18.76
CA LEU A 180 -3.86 7.61 -18.98
C LEU A 180 -2.66 6.68 -19.22
N LEU A 181 -2.52 5.63 -18.40
CA LEU A 181 -1.48 4.60 -18.55
C LEU A 181 -1.56 3.92 -19.92
N ALA A 182 -2.77 3.67 -20.43
CA ALA A 182 -2.96 3.04 -21.74
C ALA A 182 -2.59 3.97 -22.92
N THR A 183 -2.54 5.28 -22.69
CA THR A 183 -2.31 6.28 -23.74
C THR A 183 -0.84 6.69 -23.87
N ILE A 184 -0.06 6.58 -22.79
CA ILE A 184 1.35 7.02 -22.73
C ILE A 184 2.26 5.77 -22.75
N PRO A 185 3.02 5.51 -23.84
CA PRO A 185 3.81 4.28 -23.99
C PRO A 185 4.81 4.00 -22.87
N GLU A 186 5.41 5.04 -22.29
CA GLU A 186 6.40 4.98 -21.23
C GLU A 186 5.81 4.53 -19.88
N GLN A 187 4.47 4.57 -19.76
CA GLN A 187 3.74 4.20 -18.54
C GLN A 187 3.53 2.69 -18.42
N THR A 188 4.63 1.97 -18.23
CA THR A 188 4.67 0.50 -18.28
C THR A 188 4.22 -0.22 -17.00
N LYS A 189 4.16 0.47 -15.84
CA LYS A 189 3.72 -0.12 -14.56
C LYS A 189 2.22 0.08 -14.34
N ARG A 190 1.54 -0.97 -13.87
CA ARG A 190 0.10 -0.96 -13.57
C ARG A 190 -0.26 -0.49 -12.15
N ALA A 191 0.72 -0.19 -11.31
CA ALA A 191 0.49 0.19 -9.91
C ALA A 191 0.05 1.65 -9.73
N GLY A 192 0.30 2.49 -10.73
CA GLY A 192 0.04 3.94 -10.72
C GLY A 192 0.82 4.61 -11.85
N MET A 193 0.64 5.92 -12.04
CA MET A 193 1.42 6.71 -12.98
C MET A 193 2.89 6.76 -12.53
N LEU A 194 3.78 6.28 -13.39
CA LEU A 194 5.22 6.38 -13.23
C LEU A 194 5.64 7.84 -13.27
N VAL A 195 6.26 8.29 -12.18
CA VAL A 195 6.79 9.64 -12.05
C VAL A 195 8.26 9.63 -11.63
N ASP A 196 8.99 10.66 -12.04
CA ASP A 196 10.36 10.92 -11.60
C ASP A 196 10.41 11.55 -10.19
N THR A 197 11.61 11.90 -9.71
CA THR A 197 11.82 12.60 -8.43
C THR A 197 11.20 14.00 -8.39
N SER A 198 10.89 14.57 -9.57
CA SER A 198 10.19 15.84 -9.75
C SER A 198 8.66 15.70 -9.78
N LEU A 199 8.15 14.46 -9.64
CA LEU A 199 6.75 14.07 -9.79
C LEU A 199 6.18 14.29 -11.19
N LEU A 200 7.04 14.47 -12.20
CA LEU A 200 6.67 14.54 -13.61
C LEU A 200 6.44 13.13 -14.14
N ALA A 201 5.34 12.91 -14.86
CA ALA A 201 5.02 11.63 -15.44
C ALA A 201 5.92 11.31 -16.63
N TYR A 202 6.55 10.13 -16.63
CA TYR A 202 7.38 9.66 -17.73
C TYR A 202 6.59 9.65 -19.05
N GLY A 203 7.25 10.07 -20.13
CA GLY A 203 6.65 10.22 -21.46
C GLY A 203 5.84 11.51 -21.64
N THR A 204 5.95 12.47 -20.72
CA THR A 204 5.21 13.75 -20.78
C THR A 204 6.08 14.92 -20.34
N ASP A 205 5.76 16.12 -20.85
CA ASP A 205 6.50 17.35 -20.53
C ASP A 205 5.78 18.23 -19.48
N ASN A 206 4.49 17.98 -19.25
CA ASN A 206 3.64 18.88 -18.46
C ASN A 206 2.58 18.17 -17.59
N ILE A 207 2.64 16.84 -17.47
CA ILE A 207 1.72 16.06 -16.64
C ILE A 207 2.48 15.58 -15.40
N TYR A 208 1.97 15.91 -14.23
CA TYR A 208 2.51 15.53 -12.94
C TYR A 208 1.53 14.60 -12.23
N ALA A 209 2.00 13.71 -11.36
CA ALA A 209 1.12 12.88 -10.54
C ALA A 209 1.60 12.79 -9.08
N ALA A 210 0.65 12.77 -8.14
CA ALA A 210 0.94 12.72 -6.71
C ALA A 210 -0.10 11.87 -5.95
N GLY A 211 0.27 11.40 -4.75
CA GLY A 211 -0.56 10.55 -3.90
C GLY A 211 -0.70 9.13 -4.44
N ASP A 212 -1.78 8.44 -4.04
CA ASP A 212 -1.98 7.01 -4.33
C ASP A 212 -2.10 6.67 -5.83
N CYS A 213 -2.29 7.65 -6.72
CA CYS A 213 -2.27 7.42 -8.17
C CYS A 213 -0.88 7.47 -8.78
N ALA A 214 0.14 7.89 -8.04
CA ALA A 214 1.51 7.99 -8.51
C ALA A 214 2.38 6.86 -7.95
N ALA A 215 3.27 6.36 -8.79
CA ALA A 215 4.31 5.42 -8.42
C ALA A 215 5.64 6.03 -8.82
N LEU A 216 6.49 6.33 -7.84
CA LEU A 216 7.87 6.72 -8.13
C LEU A 216 8.53 5.62 -8.96
N TYR A 217 9.16 6.02 -10.05
CA TYR A 217 9.92 5.10 -10.86
C TYR A 217 11.18 4.70 -10.10
N THR A 218 11.17 3.47 -9.60
CA THR A 218 12.25 2.86 -8.84
C THR A 218 13.04 1.81 -9.64
N GLY A 219 12.89 1.76 -10.96
CA GLY A 219 13.62 0.79 -11.79
C GLY A 219 14.65 1.50 -12.64
N ASN A 220 15.83 0.93 -12.83
CA ASN A 220 16.85 1.32 -13.82
C ASN A 220 17.22 2.80 -13.93
N ALA A 221 16.88 3.69 -13.00
CA ALA A 221 17.20 5.11 -13.14
C ALA A 221 18.71 5.31 -13.28
N MET A 222 19.52 4.58 -12.49
CA MET A 222 20.97 4.59 -12.63
C MET A 222 21.44 3.72 -13.81
N ILE A 223 20.80 2.56 -14.06
CA ILE A 223 21.18 1.70 -15.20
C ILE A 223 20.98 2.40 -16.55
N ASP A 224 19.93 3.19 -16.70
CA ASP A 224 19.59 3.89 -17.95
C ASP A 224 20.63 4.97 -18.26
N ASP A 225 21.30 5.51 -17.23
CA ASP A 225 22.44 6.43 -17.33
C ASP A 225 23.80 5.74 -17.03
N LEU A 226 23.90 4.41 -17.20
CA LEU A 226 25.12 3.65 -16.89
C LEU A 226 26.37 4.26 -17.54
N GLY A 227 26.26 4.67 -18.82
CA GLY A 227 27.37 5.23 -19.56
C GLY A 227 27.80 6.62 -19.07
N GLY A 228 26.84 7.48 -18.73
CA GLY A 228 27.12 8.81 -18.20
C GLY A 228 27.72 8.74 -16.80
N LEU A 229 27.12 7.92 -15.92
CA LEU A 229 27.61 7.70 -14.56
C LEU A 229 29.00 7.08 -14.54
N PHE A 230 29.28 6.09 -15.39
CA PHE A 230 30.60 5.47 -15.47
C PHE A 230 31.66 6.47 -15.94
N GLN A 231 31.34 7.30 -16.95
CA GLN A 231 32.26 8.32 -17.45
C GLN A 231 32.53 9.45 -16.43
N VAL A 232 31.54 9.78 -15.60
CA VAL A 232 31.70 10.76 -14.50
C VAL A 232 32.53 10.18 -13.35
N ALA A 233 32.46 8.87 -13.14
CA ALA A 233 33.19 8.17 -12.08
C ALA A 233 34.65 7.89 -12.45
N ASP A 234 34.92 7.50 -13.70
CA ASP A 234 36.26 7.19 -14.23
C ASP A 234 37.06 8.50 -14.43
N GLU A 235 37.60 9.05 -13.35
CA GLU A 235 38.27 10.35 -13.34
C GLU A 235 39.63 10.30 -14.05
N ASP A 236 40.30 9.14 -14.00
CA ASP A 236 41.61 8.92 -14.63
C ASP A 236 41.53 8.35 -16.06
N GLY A 237 40.35 7.89 -16.49
CA GLY A 237 40.08 7.38 -17.84
C GLY A 237 40.67 6.00 -18.10
N ASN A 238 40.93 5.21 -17.05
CA ASN A 238 41.57 3.90 -17.16
C ASN A 238 40.57 2.78 -17.55
N GLY A 239 39.26 3.06 -17.55
CA GLY A 239 38.20 2.12 -17.94
C GLY A 239 37.75 1.18 -16.82
N THR A 240 38.16 1.44 -15.57
CA THR A 240 37.76 0.75 -14.34
C THR A 240 37.60 1.78 -13.22
N LEU A 241 36.80 1.46 -12.20
CA LEU A 241 36.53 2.40 -11.10
C LEU A 241 37.20 1.92 -9.82
N ASP A 242 38.09 2.74 -9.27
CA ASP A 242 38.65 2.47 -7.95
C ASP A 242 37.66 2.83 -6.82
N LYS A 243 38.01 2.46 -5.59
CA LYS A 243 37.17 2.70 -4.42
C LYS A 243 36.90 4.19 -4.16
N ASN A 244 37.89 5.05 -4.41
CA ASN A 244 37.75 6.50 -4.22
C ASN A 244 36.87 7.12 -5.31
N GLU A 245 37.00 6.65 -6.55
CA GLU A 245 36.17 7.06 -7.69
C GLU A 245 34.70 6.73 -7.47
N LEU A 246 34.40 5.50 -7.01
CA LEU A 246 33.04 5.13 -6.61
C LEU A 246 32.53 5.99 -5.46
N LEU A 247 33.34 6.17 -4.41
CA LEU A 247 32.95 7.01 -3.27
C LEU A 247 32.66 8.45 -3.70
N ASN A 248 33.49 9.01 -4.57
CA ASN A 248 33.33 10.36 -5.11
C ASN A 248 32.06 10.49 -5.96
N LEU A 249 31.74 9.49 -6.80
CA LEU A 249 30.50 9.49 -7.58
C LEU A 249 29.27 9.62 -6.66
N PHE A 250 29.20 8.78 -5.62
CA PHE A 250 28.03 8.69 -4.75
C PHE A 250 28.01 9.73 -3.60
N THR A 251 29.04 10.56 -3.46
CA THR A 251 29.09 11.64 -2.45
C THR A 251 28.98 13.05 -3.04
N LYS A 252 29.09 13.21 -4.37
CA LYS A 252 28.97 14.51 -5.04
C LYS A 252 27.51 14.96 -5.14
N GLU A 253 27.29 16.24 -4.84
CA GLU A 253 25.98 16.91 -4.79
C GLU A 253 25.10 16.85 -6.07
N PRO A 254 25.61 16.75 -7.31
CA PRO A 254 24.73 16.53 -8.46
C PRO A 254 24.05 15.15 -8.40
N ILE A 255 24.83 14.11 -8.13
CA ILE A 255 24.37 12.71 -8.11
C ILE A 255 23.44 12.45 -6.94
N LEU A 256 23.73 12.99 -5.76
CA LEU A 256 22.87 12.84 -4.58
C LEU A 256 21.50 13.51 -4.75
N SER A 257 21.44 14.62 -5.49
CA SER A 257 20.18 15.32 -5.78
C SER A 257 19.30 14.57 -6.79
N GLU A 258 19.93 13.95 -7.78
CA GLU A 258 19.26 13.26 -8.89
C GLU A 258 18.91 11.81 -8.53
N TYR A 259 19.77 11.15 -7.76
CA TYR A 259 19.65 9.76 -7.33
C TYR A 259 19.74 9.63 -5.80
N PRO A 260 18.65 9.90 -5.06
CA PRO A 260 18.66 9.86 -3.58
C PRO A 260 19.13 8.53 -2.98
N GLN A 261 18.96 7.42 -3.70
CA GLN A 261 19.42 6.08 -3.31
C GLN A 261 20.95 5.94 -3.25
N ALA A 262 21.68 6.80 -3.98
CA ALA A 262 23.14 6.91 -3.88
C ALA A 262 23.61 7.20 -2.45
N ALA A 263 22.85 7.97 -1.68
CA ALA A 263 23.21 8.36 -0.31
C ALA A 263 23.32 7.15 0.63
N VAL A 264 22.47 6.15 0.44
CA VAL A 264 22.48 4.91 1.24
C VAL A 264 23.75 4.12 0.95
N PHE A 265 24.16 4.07 -0.32
CA PHE A 265 25.38 3.39 -0.74
C PHE A 265 26.64 4.08 -0.27
N ALA A 266 26.71 5.42 -0.35
CA ALA A 266 27.85 6.20 0.11
C ALA A 266 28.26 5.87 1.56
N SER A 267 27.29 5.50 2.40
CA SER A 267 27.53 5.10 3.80
C SER A 267 28.08 3.69 3.99
N LYS A 268 28.05 2.84 2.96
CA LYS A 268 28.38 1.40 3.00
C LYS A 268 29.44 0.94 2.00
N VAL A 269 29.90 1.83 1.10
CA VAL A 269 30.95 1.55 0.10
C VAL A 269 32.15 0.81 0.71
N ASP A 270 32.55 1.18 1.94
CA ASP A 270 33.71 0.56 2.59
C ASP A 270 33.52 -0.92 2.91
N GLU A 271 32.29 -1.33 3.25
CA GLU A 271 31.94 -2.71 3.62
C GLU A 271 31.55 -3.55 2.39
N ASP A 272 30.93 -2.90 1.39
CA ASP A 272 30.34 -3.58 0.23
C ASP A 272 31.31 -3.69 -0.97
N PHE A 273 32.44 -2.97 -1.00
CA PHE A 273 33.36 -2.95 -2.15
C PHE A 273 33.89 -4.35 -2.52
N ASP A 274 34.27 -5.16 -1.53
CA ASP A 274 34.78 -6.52 -1.74
C ASP A 274 33.70 -7.49 -2.28
N GLU A 275 32.41 -7.15 -2.13
CA GLU A 275 31.30 -7.93 -2.71
C GLU A 275 30.99 -7.50 -4.16
N ILE A 276 31.37 -6.27 -4.52
CA ILE A 276 31.17 -5.68 -5.85
C ILE A 276 32.30 -6.08 -6.79
N ASP A 277 33.56 -6.02 -6.32
CA ASP A 277 34.76 -6.51 -7.01
C ASP A 277 34.82 -8.05 -6.93
N VAL A 278 34.06 -8.71 -7.82
CA VAL A 278 33.88 -10.17 -7.81
C VAL A 278 35.17 -10.86 -8.23
N ASP A 279 35.91 -10.26 -9.16
CA ASP A 279 37.15 -10.81 -9.69
C ASP A 279 38.39 -10.51 -8.82
N LYS A 280 38.23 -9.65 -7.81
CA LYS A 280 39.27 -9.22 -6.85
C LYS A 280 40.44 -8.54 -7.53
N SER A 281 40.16 -7.82 -8.61
CA SER A 281 41.16 -7.05 -9.36
C SER A 281 41.60 -5.79 -8.61
N GLY A 282 40.85 -5.36 -7.60
CA GLY A 282 41.05 -4.13 -6.85
C GLY A 282 40.39 -2.91 -7.51
N ALA A 283 39.60 -3.12 -8.57
CA ALA A 283 38.86 -2.09 -9.29
C ALA A 283 37.55 -2.68 -9.83
N VAL A 284 36.56 -1.83 -10.10
CA VAL A 284 35.23 -2.25 -10.57
C VAL A 284 35.13 -2.00 -12.07
N ASP A 285 34.89 -3.06 -12.84
CA ASP A 285 34.69 -2.95 -14.29
C ASP A 285 33.27 -2.49 -14.67
N LEU A 286 33.01 -2.25 -15.97
CA LEU A 286 31.69 -1.81 -16.43
C LEU A 286 30.55 -2.80 -16.14
N ASN A 287 30.83 -4.11 -16.13
CA ASN A 287 29.83 -5.14 -15.87
C ASN A 287 29.50 -5.22 -14.37
N GLU A 288 30.52 -5.12 -13.52
CA GLU A 288 30.38 -5.06 -12.08
C GLU A 288 29.69 -3.76 -11.65
N PHE A 289 30.05 -2.63 -12.26
CA PHE A 289 29.37 -1.36 -12.05
C PHE A 289 27.89 -1.43 -12.47
N LYS A 290 27.59 -2.05 -13.61
CA LYS A 290 26.20 -2.28 -14.04
C LYS A 290 25.40 -3.11 -13.03
N LYS A 291 26.02 -4.14 -12.45
CA LYS A 291 25.39 -4.98 -11.43
C LYS A 291 25.15 -4.18 -10.15
N LEU A 292 26.13 -3.38 -9.73
CA LEU A 292 26.00 -2.44 -8.60
C LEU A 292 24.81 -1.49 -8.80
N LEU A 293 24.72 -0.81 -9.93
CA LEU A 293 23.62 0.12 -10.20
C LEU A 293 22.26 -0.61 -10.21
N SER A 294 22.21 -1.84 -10.71
CA SER A 294 21.01 -2.67 -10.65
C SER A 294 20.59 -3.03 -9.23
N ASP A 295 21.56 -3.36 -8.38
CA ASP A 295 21.30 -3.67 -6.97
C ASP A 295 20.85 -2.40 -6.22
N LEU A 296 21.46 -1.24 -6.50
CA LEU A 296 21.07 0.05 -5.94
C LEU A 296 19.66 0.47 -6.36
N ASP A 297 19.33 0.38 -7.64
CA ASP A 297 17.98 0.66 -8.13
C ASP A 297 16.96 -0.29 -7.50
N SER A 298 17.33 -1.55 -7.21
CA SER A 298 16.44 -2.48 -6.51
C SER A 298 16.12 -2.08 -5.06
N THR A 299 16.97 -1.26 -4.43
CA THR A 299 16.76 -0.78 -3.05
C THR A 299 15.76 0.38 -2.96
N LEU A 300 15.49 1.08 -4.07
CA LEU A 300 14.49 2.14 -4.11
C LEU A 300 13.09 1.56 -3.84
N ARG A 301 12.56 1.91 -2.67
CA ARG A 301 11.17 1.58 -2.32
C ARG A 301 10.28 2.74 -2.76
N SER A 302 9.17 2.41 -3.40
CA SER A 302 8.10 3.38 -3.62
C SER A 302 7.62 3.93 -2.26
N LEU A 303 7.35 5.23 -2.21
CA LEU A 303 6.76 5.83 -1.02
C LEU A 303 5.42 5.15 -0.69
N PRO A 304 5.11 4.94 0.59
CA PRO A 304 3.87 4.29 0.97
C PRO A 304 2.66 5.16 0.60
N PRO A 305 1.56 4.58 0.10
CA PRO A 305 0.34 5.30 -0.27
C PRO A 305 -0.39 5.78 0.99
N THR A 306 -0.05 6.99 1.44
CA THR A 306 -0.54 7.57 2.70
C THR A 306 -0.88 9.04 2.50
N ALA A 307 -1.82 9.54 3.31
CA ALA A 307 -2.17 10.96 3.32
C ALA A 307 -0.96 11.86 3.63
N GLN A 308 -0.05 11.40 4.50
CA GLN A 308 1.17 12.13 4.82
C GLN A 308 2.08 12.30 3.60
N VAL A 309 2.33 11.22 2.85
CA VAL A 309 3.13 11.25 1.62
C VAL A 309 2.46 12.14 0.57
N ALA A 310 1.15 11.98 0.36
CA ALA A 310 0.41 12.82 -0.59
C ALA A 310 0.48 14.30 -0.23
N GLY A 311 0.36 14.65 1.06
CA GLY A 311 0.49 16.02 1.55
C GLY A 311 1.88 16.60 1.34
N GLN A 312 2.93 15.80 1.58
CA GLN A 312 4.33 16.20 1.32
C GLN A 312 4.58 16.42 -0.17
N GLN A 313 4.12 15.52 -1.03
CA GLN A 313 4.23 15.64 -2.49
C GLN A 313 3.50 16.89 -3.03
N GLY A 314 2.29 17.16 -2.52
CA GLY A 314 1.54 18.37 -2.86
C GLY A 314 2.28 19.65 -2.46
N SER A 315 2.86 19.67 -1.26
CA SER A 315 3.63 20.80 -0.76
C SER A 315 4.91 21.01 -1.57
N PHE A 316 5.59 19.91 -1.93
CA PHE A 316 6.79 19.93 -2.78
C PHE A 316 6.51 20.53 -4.16
N LEU A 317 5.46 20.08 -4.85
CA LEU A 317 5.08 20.63 -6.16
C LEU A 317 4.76 22.13 -6.07
N ALA A 318 4.00 22.53 -5.05
CA ALA A 318 3.64 23.92 -4.83
C ALA A 318 4.89 24.80 -4.63
N SER A 319 5.79 24.42 -3.72
CA SER A 319 7.02 25.18 -3.47
C SER A 319 7.94 25.23 -4.69
N ARG A 320 8.02 24.14 -5.48
CA ARG A 320 8.82 24.12 -6.72
C ARG A 320 8.30 25.10 -7.76
N TRP A 321 6.99 25.19 -7.93
CA TRP A 321 6.39 26.12 -8.90
C TRP A 321 6.38 27.56 -8.42
N ASN A 322 6.35 27.79 -7.10
CA ASN A 322 6.50 29.12 -6.52
C ASN A 322 7.96 29.61 -6.51
N GLY A 323 8.93 28.74 -6.85
CA GLY A 323 10.37 29.08 -6.87
C GLY A 323 11.03 29.09 -5.49
N GLU A 324 10.41 28.43 -4.50
CA GLU A 324 10.89 28.38 -3.10
C GLU A 324 11.95 27.30 -2.88
N THR A 325 12.01 26.28 -3.74
CA THR A 325 13.03 25.24 -3.75
C THR A 325 14.00 25.46 -4.91
N LYS A 326 15.32 25.38 -4.64
CA LYS A 326 16.35 25.40 -5.69
C LYS A 326 16.26 24.12 -6.53
N LYS A 327 16.58 24.27 -7.83
CA LYS A 327 16.63 23.20 -8.83
C LYS A 327 17.41 21.99 -8.35
#